data_AF-A0A249SUS7-F1
#
_entry.id   AF-A0A249SUS7-F1
#
_cell.length_a   1.000
_cell.length_b   1.000
_cell.length_c   1.000
_cell.angle_alpha   90.00
_cell.angle_beta   90.00
_cell.angle_gamma   90.00
#
_symmetry.space_group_name_H-M   'P 1'
#
loop_
_entity.id
_entity.type
_entity.pdbx_description
1 polymer ?
#
loop_
_entity_poly.entity_id
_entity_poly.type
_entity_poly.pdbx_seq_one_letter_code
_entity_poly.pdbx_strand_id
1 'polypeptide(L)'
;MNMFKKIAPDKWKHFYVGIVMGAVLQGISWYLFPLAPLTATLAALGVVIAISYGFELFSLITGMGHYDVMDAVASVIGGVLGMGAAIALLLLW
;
A
#
# COMPACT_ATOMS: atom_id res chain seq x y z
N MET A 1 -32.46 3.34 6.54
CA MET A 1 -31.41 2.68 5.72
C MET A 1 -30.08 3.31 6.12
N ASN A 2 -29.34 2.67 7.03
CA ASN A 2 -28.12 3.26 7.58
C ASN A 2 -27.02 3.27 6.51
N MET A 3 -26.62 4.47 6.10
CA MET A 3 -25.72 4.72 4.97
C MET A 3 -24.24 4.41 5.25
N PHE A 4 -23.94 3.87 6.45
CA PHE A 4 -22.60 3.47 6.86
C PHE A 4 -22.56 1.94 6.96
N LYS A 5 -22.25 1.27 5.84
CA LYS A 5 -21.76 -0.11 5.92
C LYS A 5 -20.52 -0.08 6.83
N LYS A 6 -20.55 -0.81 7.95
CA LYS A 6 -19.34 -1.00 8.77
C LYS A 6 -18.27 -1.61 7.86
N ILE A 7 -17.15 -0.91 7.68
CA ILE A 7 -15.96 -1.47 7.04
C ILE A 7 -15.61 -2.73 7.82
N ALA A 8 -15.48 -3.85 7.11
CA ALA A 8 -15.21 -5.11 7.75
C ALA A 8 -13.81 -5.09 8.43
N PRO A 9 -13.63 -5.74 9.58
CA PRO A 9 -12.39 -5.65 10.37
C PRO A 9 -11.13 -6.11 9.62
N ASP A 10 -11.28 -7.00 8.64
CA ASP A 10 -10.23 -7.45 7.72
C ASP A 10 -9.65 -6.30 6.90
N LYS A 11 -10.48 -5.38 6.38
CA LYS A 11 -10.02 -4.27 5.54
C LYS A 11 -9.08 -3.33 6.30
N TRP A 12 -9.31 -3.17 7.60
CA TRP A 12 -8.40 -2.41 8.47
C TRP A 12 -7.03 -3.07 8.58
N LYS A 13 -6.95 -4.40 8.61
CA LYS A 13 -5.66 -5.11 8.62
C LYS A 13 -4.89 -4.83 7.34
N HIS A 14 -5.54 -4.94 6.19
CA HIS A 14 -4.94 -4.65 4.89
C HIS A 14 -4.48 -3.19 4.77
N PHE A 15 -5.26 -2.26 5.31
CA PHE A 15 -4.87 -0.86 5.43
C PHE A 15 -3.60 -0.66 6.29
N TYR A 16 -3.55 -1.21 7.51
CA TYR A 16 -2.37 -1.05 8.38
C TYR A 16 -1.12 -1.72 7.81
N VAL A 17 -1.26 -2.91 7.21
CA VAL A 17 -0.16 -3.57 6.47
C VAL A 17 0.29 -2.70 5.30
N GLY A 18 -0.65 -2.09 4.59
CA GLY A 18 -0.41 -1.11 3.55
C GLY A 18 0.50 0.03 4.03
N ILE A 19 0.21 0.65 5.19
CA ILE A 19 1.03 1.73 5.74
C ILE A 19 2.48 1.31 5.93
N VAL A 20 2.70 0.17 6.59
CA VAL A 20 4.06 -0.33 6.83
C VAL A 20 4.77 -0.62 5.51
N MET A 21 4.10 -1.31 4.59
CA MET A 21 4.63 -1.63 3.27
C MET A 21 5.00 -0.37 2.47
N GLY A 22 4.12 0.64 2.44
CA GLY A 22 4.36 1.89 1.73
C GLY A 22 5.56 2.66 2.27
N ALA A 23 5.69 2.77 3.59
CA ALA A 23 6.84 3.43 4.21
C ALA A 23 8.16 2.72 3.89
N VAL A 24 8.17 1.38 3.99
CA VAL A 24 9.35 0.55 3.69
C VAL A 24 9.74 0.66 2.21
N LEU A 25 8.77 0.52 1.30
CA LEU A 25 9.04 0.60 -0.15
C LEU A 25 9.50 2.00 -0.56
N GLN A 26 8.97 3.06 0.04
CA GLN A 26 9.47 4.42 -0.18
C GLN A 26 10.94 4.55 0.24
N GLY A 27 11.29 4.07 1.44
CA GLY A 27 12.66 4.08 1.94
C GLY A 27 13.63 3.30 1.04
N ILE A 28 13.25 2.08 0.63
CA ILE A 28 14.02 1.28 -0.32
C ILE A 28 14.17 2.02 -1.65
N SER A 29 13.09 2.61 -2.17
CA SER A 29 13.15 3.28 -3.46
C SER A 29 14.01 4.54 -3.42
N TRP A 30 14.06 5.28 -2.31
CA TRP A 30 15.02 6.38 -2.17
C TRP A 30 16.47 5.92 -2.13
N TYR A 31 16.74 4.78 -1.47
CA TYR A 31 18.07 4.20 -1.47
C TYR A 31 18.53 3.81 -2.89
N LEU A 32 17.62 3.31 -3.73
CA LEU A 32 17.91 2.94 -5.12
C LEU A 32 18.00 4.15 -6.07
N PHE A 33 17.23 5.20 -5.82
CA PHE A 33 17.15 6.40 -6.67
C PHE A 33 17.41 7.70 -5.89
N PRO A 34 18.61 7.86 -5.27
CA PRO A 34 18.86 8.95 -4.33
C PRO A 34 18.85 10.35 -4.96
N LEU A 35 19.12 10.45 -6.27
CA LEU A 35 19.14 11.72 -7.00
C LEU A 35 17.85 12.00 -7.78
N ALA A 36 16.86 11.12 -7.71
CA ALA A 36 15.62 11.21 -8.48
C ALA A 36 14.40 10.94 -7.58
N PRO A 37 14.07 11.87 -6.65
CA PRO A 37 13.04 11.64 -5.63
C PRO A 37 11.65 11.39 -6.22
N LEU A 38 11.30 12.05 -7.34
CA LEU A 38 10.04 11.78 -8.03
C LEU A 38 10.00 10.35 -8.59
N THR A 39 11.08 9.91 -9.26
CA THR A 39 11.20 8.54 -9.78
C THR A 39 11.15 7.52 -8.65
N ALA A 40 11.79 7.79 -7.51
CA ALA A 40 11.72 6.93 -6.34
C ALA A 40 10.27 6.77 -5.85
N THR A 41 9.53 7.86 -5.69
CA THR A 41 8.14 7.81 -5.22
C THR A 41 7.22 7.11 -6.22
N LEU A 42 7.39 7.34 -7.52
CA LEU A 42 6.59 6.67 -8.55
C LEU A 42 6.90 5.16 -8.62
N ALA A 43 8.17 4.78 -8.48
CA ALA A 43 8.56 3.38 -8.43
C ALA A 43 7.96 2.68 -7.20
N ALA A 44 8.07 3.30 -6.01
CA ALA A 44 7.44 2.78 -4.80
C ALA A 44 5.92 2.65 -4.94
N LEU A 45 5.23 3.66 -5.51
CA LEU A 45 3.79 3.59 -5.77
C LEU A 45 3.43 2.43 -6.70
N GLY A 46 4.17 2.27 -7.79
CA GLY A 46 3.98 1.18 -8.74
C GLY A 46 4.09 -0.18 -8.06
N VAL A 47 5.08 -0.37 -7.19
CA VAL A 47 5.28 -1.61 -6.43
C VAL A 47 4.16 -1.81 -5.39
N VAL A 48 3.74 -0.77 -4.67
CA VAL A 48 2.61 -0.83 -3.73
C VAL A 48 1.34 -1.34 -4.44
N ILE A 49 1.01 -0.76 -5.59
CA ILE A 49 -0.15 -1.18 -6.39
C ILE A 49 0.02 -2.62 -6.87
N ALA A 50 1.18 -2.96 -7.44
CA ALA A 50 1.45 -4.29 -7.97
C ALA A 50 1.38 -5.38 -6.89
N ILE A 51 1.92 -5.14 -5.70
CA ILE A 51 1.84 -6.09 -4.58
C ILE A 51 0.40 -6.21 -4.08
N SER A 52 -0.30 -5.09 -3.90
CA SER A 52 -1.66 -5.08 -3.35
C SER A 52 -2.63 -5.85 -4.25
N TYR A 53 -2.65 -5.55 -5.55
CA TYR A 53 -3.49 -6.27 -6.51
C TYR A 53 -2.92 -7.65 -6.86
N GLY A 54 -1.61 -7.84 -6.77
CA GLY A 54 -0.95 -9.12 -7.04
C GLY A 54 -1.36 -10.19 -6.04
N PHE A 55 -1.49 -9.86 -4.76
CA PHE A 55 -2.00 -10.79 -3.76
C PHE A 55 -3.47 -11.18 -4.02
N GLU A 56 -4.33 -10.23 -4.39
CA GLU A 56 -5.72 -10.55 -4.74
C GLU A 56 -5.82 -11.41 -6.00
N LEU A 57 -5.06 -11.08 -7.04
CA LEU A 57 -5.01 -11.88 -8.27
C LEU A 57 -4.50 -13.30 -7.98
N PHE A 58 -3.48 -13.43 -7.12
CA PHE A 58 -2.96 -14.72 -6.69
C PHE A 58 -4.02 -15.53 -5.93
N SER A 59 -4.74 -14.92 -4.99
CA SER A 59 -5.85 -15.55 -4.26
C SER A 59 -6.95 -16.03 -5.21
N LEU A 60 -7.28 -15.22 -6.22
CA LEU A 60 -8.29 -15.58 -7.24
C LEU A 60 -7.86 -16.79 -8.08
N ILE A 61 -6.61 -16.81 -8.55
CA ILE A 61 -6.11 -17.87 -9.45
C ILE A 61 -5.90 -19.19 -8.69
N THR A 62 -5.33 -19.11 -7.49
CA THR A 62 -4.94 -20.31 -6.74
C THR A 62 -6.04 -20.84 -5.83
N GLY A 63 -7.05 -20.03 -5.52
CA GLY A 63 -8.05 -20.32 -4.50
C GLY A 63 -7.49 -20.29 -3.08
N MET A 64 -6.24 -19.87 -2.88
CA MET A 64 -5.61 -19.75 -1.57
C MET A 64 -5.82 -18.36 -0.99
N GLY A 65 -6.56 -18.27 0.11
CA GLY A 65 -6.86 -17.00 0.78
C GLY A 65 -8.28 -16.51 0.49
N HIS A 66 -8.52 -15.23 0.79
CA HIS A 66 -9.78 -14.56 0.49
C HIS A 66 -9.55 -13.62 -0.68
N TYR A 67 -10.36 -13.74 -1.74
CA TYR A 67 -10.36 -12.79 -2.83
C TYR A 67 -11.40 -11.70 -2.56
N ASP A 68 -10.92 -10.49 -2.34
CA ASP A 68 -11.73 -9.28 -2.27
C ASP A 68 -10.90 -8.08 -2.73
N VAL A 69 -11.28 -7.49 -3.87
CA VAL A 69 -10.62 -6.30 -4.43
C VAL A 69 -10.53 -5.15 -3.41
N MET A 70 -11.45 -5.07 -2.44
CA MET A 70 -11.41 -4.07 -1.38
C MET A 70 -10.19 -4.23 -0.46
N ASP A 71 -9.62 -5.43 -0.32
CA ASP A 71 -8.37 -5.67 0.43
C ASP A 71 -7.18 -5.01 -0.27
N ALA A 72 -7.07 -5.16 -1.59
CA ALA A 72 -6.07 -4.44 -2.39
C ALA A 72 -6.26 -2.91 -2.29
N VAL A 73 -7.49 -2.41 -2.41
CA VAL A 73 -7.79 -0.98 -2.30
C VAL A 73 -7.40 -0.45 -0.92
N ALA A 74 -7.77 -1.15 0.16
CA ALA A 74 -7.40 -0.77 1.52
C ALA A 74 -5.88 -0.74 1.70
N SER A 75 -5.16 -1.75 1.19
CA SER A 75 -3.69 -1.78 1.20
C SER A 75 -3.06 -0.66 0.39
N VAL A 76 -3.58 -0.29 -0.78
CA VAL A 76 -3.06 0.84 -1.57
C VAL A 76 -3.26 2.17 -0.83
N ILE A 77 -4.45 2.42 -0.26
CA ILE A 77 -4.71 3.65 0.50
C ILE A 77 -3.76 3.73 1.71
N GLY A 78 -3.62 2.63 2.45
CA GLY A 78 -2.63 2.53 3.53
C GLY A 78 -1.21 2.79 3.03
N GLY A 79 -0.83 2.18 1.91
CA GLY A 79 0.47 2.35 1.26
C GLY A 79 0.78 3.80 0.93
N VAL A 80 -0.15 4.51 0.31
CA VAL A 80 0.01 5.94 0.02
C VAL A 80 0.19 6.76 1.29
N LEU A 81 -0.54 6.47 2.37
CA LEU A 81 -0.35 7.14 3.66
C LEU A 81 1.02 6.84 4.27
N GLY A 82 1.47 5.58 4.20
CA GLY A 82 2.80 5.18 4.67
C GLY A 82 3.94 5.86 3.90
N MET A 83 3.82 5.93 2.58
CA MET A 83 4.75 6.68 1.72
C MET A 83 4.77 8.16 2.09
N GLY A 84 3.59 8.77 2.26
CA GLY A 84 3.45 10.17 2.68
C GLY A 84 4.09 10.43 4.04
N ALA A 85 3.91 9.53 5.01
CA ALA A 85 4.54 9.62 6.32
C ALA A 85 6.07 9.53 6.24
N ALA A 86 6.61 8.63 5.41
CA ALA A 86 8.05 8.54 5.16
C ALA A 86 8.59 9.81 4.52
N ILE A 87 7.91 10.36 3.51
CA ILE A 87 8.23 11.64 2.86
C ILE A 87 8.23 12.78 3.87
N ALA A 88 7.19 12.90 4.68
CA ALA A 88 7.10 13.92 5.71
C ALA A 88 8.24 13.80 6.73
N LEU A 89 8.55 12.58 7.19
CA LEU A 89 9.66 12.35 8.12
C LEU A 89 11.01 12.78 7.54
N LEU A 90 11.26 12.50 6.26
CA LEU A 90 12.47 12.94 5.57
C LEU A 90 12.56 14.47 5.47
N LEU A 91 11.44 15.16 5.23
CA LEU A 91 11.41 16.61 5.07
C LEU A 91 11.50 17.39 6.40
N LEU A 92 11.22 16.74 7.53
CA LEU A 92 11.26 17.32 8.87
C LEU A 92 12.63 17.19 9.56
N TRP A 93 13.56 16.48 8.94
CA TRP A 93 14.96 16.30 9.39
C TRP A 93 15.90 17.08 8.49
#